data_AF-A0A7C5XLF7-F1
#
_entry.id   AF-A0A7C5XLF7-F1
#
_cell.length_a   1.000
_cell.length_b   1.000
_cell.length_c   1.000
_cell.angle_alpha   90.00
_cell.angle_beta   90.00
_cell.angle_gamma   90.00
#
_symmetry.space_group_name_H-M   'P 1'
#
loop_
_entity.id
_entity.type
_entity.pdbx_description
1 polymer ?
#
loop_
_entity_poly.entity_id
_entity_poly.type
_entity_poly.pdbx_seq_one_letter_code
_entity_poly.pdbx_strand_id
1 'polypeptide(L)' 'MITKVMRNNGKTVIEGYIPSRCSLRPLKVSIELSNITIVRTSCECGESLCRHARLLYTEYFASLRRGLRIG' A
#
# COMPACT_ATOMS: atom_id res chain seq x y z
N MET A 1 6.10 1.97 5.60
CA MET A 1 6.17 3.39 5.21
C MET A 1 5.67 3.54 3.79
N ILE A 2 4.68 4.40 3.58
CA ILE A 2 4.17 4.74 2.25
C ILE A 2 5.18 5.68 1.60
N THR A 3 5.61 5.37 0.38
CA THR A 3 6.59 6.18 -0.35
C THR A 3 5.97 6.93 -1.51
N LYS A 4 4.87 6.42 -2.06
CA LYS A 4 4.24 7.02 -3.23
C LYS A 4 2.75 6.75 -3.25
N VAL A 5 1.97 7.77 -3.58
CA VAL A 5 0.54 7.65 -3.84
C VAL A 5 0.27 8.33 -5.17
N MET A 6 -0.26 7.59 -6.14
CA MET A 6 -0.68 8.09 -7.43
C MET A 6 -2.19 7.89 -7.58
N ARG A 7 -2.91 8.94 -7.97
CA ARG A 7 -4.33 8.86 -8.31
C ARG A 7 -4.48 9.03 -9.82
N ASN A 8 -5.15 8.07 -10.47
CA ASN A 8 -5.41 8.10 -11.90
C ASN A 8 -6.85 7.63 -12.19
N ASN A 9 -7.67 8.51 -12.75
CA ASN A 9 -9.02 8.22 -13.25
C ASN A 9 -9.90 7.34 -12.32
N GLY A 10 -9.98 7.69 -11.03
CA GLY A 10 -10.75 6.94 -10.01
C GLY A 10 -10.02 5.78 -9.34
N LYS A 11 -8.81 5.44 -9.81
CA LYS A 11 -7.92 4.47 -9.18
C LYS A 11 -6.84 5.17 -8.36
N THR A 12 -6.47 4.59 -7.24
CA THR A 12 -5.34 5.03 -6.41
C THR A 12 -4.32 3.91 -6.31
N VAL A 13 -3.12 4.13 -6.84
CA VAL A 13 -1.98 3.25 -6.65
C VAL A 13 -1.17 3.76 -5.46
N ILE A 14 -1.00 2.93 -4.44
CA ILE A 14 -0.14 3.20 -3.29
C ILE A 14 1.05 2.26 -3.36
N GLU A 15 2.25 2.82 -3.30
CA GLU A 15 3.49 2.08 -3.17
C GLU A 15 4.14 2.42 -1.84
N GLY A 16 4.69 1.41 -1.17
CA GLY A 16 5.43 1.61 0.07
C GLY A 16 6.31 0.42 0.41
N TYR A 17 7.17 0.63 1.40
CA TYR A 17 8.06 -0.39 1.92
C TYR A 17 7.56 -0.83 3.28
N ILE A 18 7.33 -2.14 3.43
CA ILE A 18 6.91 -2.73 4.69
C ILE A 18 8.06 -3.59 5.22
N PRO A 19 8.56 -3.32 6.45
CA PRO A 19 9.53 -4.21 7.07
C PRO A 19 8.87 -5.58 7.27
N SER A 20 9.47 -6.61 6.69
CA SER A 20 9.00 -7.97 6.81
C SER A 20 9.92 -8.73 7.75
N ARG A 21 9.36 -9.59 8.62
CA ARG A 21 10.18 -10.59 9.33
C ARG A 21 10.66 -11.71 8.40
N CYS A 22 10.05 -11.84 7.21
CA CYS A 22 10.39 -12.89 6.25
C CYS A 22 11.60 -12.54 5.36
N SER A 23 12.12 -11.31 5.42
CA SER A 23 13.26 -10.88 4.62
C SER A 23 14.12 -9.87 5.37
N LEU A 24 15.44 -9.94 5.19
CA LEU A 24 16.40 -9.01 5.78
C LEU A 24 16.24 -7.56 5.30
N ARG A 25 15.46 -7.33 4.23
CA ARG A 25 15.21 -6.01 3.65
C ARG A 25 13.70 -5.72 3.68
N PRO A 26 13.30 -4.45 3.83
CA PRO A 26 11.91 -4.08 3.74
C PRO A 26 11.38 -4.39 2.34
N LEU A 27 10.25 -5.07 2.28
CA LEU A 27 9.65 -5.51 1.03
C LEU A 27 8.90 -4.35 0.40
N LYS A 28 9.09 -4.15 -0.90
CA LYS A 28 8.28 -3.25 -1.69
C LYS A 28 6.90 -3.88 -1.90
N VAL A 29 5.88 -3.07 -1.60
CA VAL A 29 4.49 -3.44 -1.71
C VAL A 29 3.77 -2.35 -2.49
N SER A 30 2.98 -2.76 -3.46
CA SER A 30 2.16 -1.88 -4.27
C SER A 30 0.72 -2.38 -4.24
N ILE A 31 -0.21 -1.51 -3.84
CA ILE A 31 -1.64 -1.80 -3.84
C ILE A 31 -2.34 -0.84 -4.81
N GLU A 32 -3.19 -1.37 -5.68
CA GLU A 32 -4.09 -0.61 -6.52
C GLU A 32 -5.47 -0.66 -5.87
N LEU A 33 -6.02 0.52 -5.58
CA LEU A 33 -7.37 0.72 -5.09
C LEU A 33 -8.22 1.30 -6.21
N SER A 34 -9.47 0.86 -6.28
CA SER A 34 -10.53 1.56 -7.01
C SER A 34 -11.48 2.14 -5.98
N ASN A 35 -11.54 3.47 -5.89
CA ASN A 35 -12.25 4.20 -4.82
C ASN A 35 -11.72 3.89 -3.40
N ILE A 36 -12.16 2.78 -2.81
CA ILE A 36 -11.75 2.27 -1.48
C ILE A 36 -11.46 0.76 -1.49
N THR A 37 -11.74 0.09 -2.60
CA THR A 37 -11.63 -1.37 -2.72
C THR A 37 -10.30 -1.74 -3.34
N ILE A 38 -9.59 -2.71 -2.76
CA ILE A 38 -8.36 -3.24 -3.32
C ILE A 38 -8.70 -4.03 -4.58
N VAL A 39 -8.21 -3.58 -5.74
CA VAL A 39 -8.38 -4.26 -7.03
C VAL A 39 -7.15 -5.07 -7.42
N ARG A 40 -5.97 -4.67 -6.94
CA ARG A 40 -4.72 -5.41 -7.18
C ARG A 40 -3.74 -5.22 -6.04
N THR A 41 -2.99 -6.27 -5.73
CA THR A 41 -1.86 -6.21 -4.79
C THR A 41 -0.65 -6.87 -5.42
N SER A 42 0.50 -6.22 -5.35
CA SER A 42 1.79 -6.78 -5.72
C SER A 42 2.74 -6.63 -4.53
N CYS A 43 3.30 -7.76 -4.09
CA CYS A 43 4.27 -7.81 -3.01
C CYS A 43 5.50 -8.59 -3.48
N GLU A 44 6.69 -8.11 -3.13
CA GLU A 44 7.94 -8.86 -3.37
C GLU A 44 8.00 -10.21 -2.63
N CYS A 45 7.11 -10.43 -1.66
CA CYS A 45 6.97 -11.72 -0.98
C CYS A 45 6.39 -12.85 -1.85
N GLY A 46 5.86 -12.55 -3.04
CA GLY A 46 5.30 -13.56 -3.96
C GLY A 46 3.85 -13.98 -3.65
N GLU A 47 3.29 -13.60 -2.51
CA GLU A 47 1.88 -13.88 -2.17
C GLU A 47 0.93 -12.75 -2.56
N SER A 48 -0.17 -13.13 -3.21
CA SER A 48 -1.34 -12.27 -3.43
C SER A 48 -2.09 -12.06 -2.11
N LEU A 49 -2.34 -10.81 -1.72
CA LEU A 49 -2.98 -10.43 -0.43
C LEU A 49 -2.23 -10.86 0.84
N CYS A 50 -0.91 -10.64 0.88
CA CYS A 50 -0.12 -10.83 2.09
C CYS A 50 -0.44 -9.84 3.22
N ARG A 51 0.04 -10.15 4.43
CA ARG A 51 -0.02 -9.24 5.59
C ARG A 51 0.59 -7.87 5.30
N HIS A 52 1.60 -7.79 4.44
CA HIS A 52 2.25 -6.52 4.07
C HIS A 52 1.33 -5.60 3.26
N ALA A 53 0.59 -6.14 2.29
CA ALA A 53 -0.40 -5.38 1.54
C ALA A 53 -1.52 -4.86 2.44
N ARG A 54 -1.95 -5.67 3.41
CA ARG A 54 -2.96 -5.27 4.40
C ARG A 54 -2.46 -4.15 5.31
N LEU A 55 -1.22 -4.25 5.80
CA LEU A 55 -0.57 -3.19 6.57
C LEU A 55 -0.47 -1.89 5.78
N LEU A 56 -0.02 -1.95 4.53
CA LEU A 56 0.09 -0.77 3.67
C LEU A 56 -1.29 -0.10 3.46
N TYR A 57 -2.34 -0.91 3.24
CA TYR A 57 -3.71 -0.42 3.12
C TYR A 57 -4.18 0.25 4.42
N THR A 58 -3.98 -0.39 5.57
CA THR A 58 -4.38 0.17 6.87
C THR A 58 -3.63 1.45 7.18
N GLU A 59 -2.32 1.51 6.91
CA GLU A 59 -1.50 2.72 7.07
C GLU A 59 -1.99 3.86 6.17
N TYR A 60 -2.32 3.55 4.91
CA TYR A 60 -2.86 4.55 3.98
C TYR A 60 -4.21 5.08 4.46
N PHE A 61 -5.11 4.18 4.89
CA PHE A 61 -6.42 4.56 5.39
C PHE A 61 -6.33 5.35 6.71
N ALA A 62 -5.41 4.98 7.60
CA ALA A 62 -5.11 5.72 8.81
C ALA A 62 -4.54 7.11 8.49
N SER A 63 -3.64 7.22 7.51
CA SER A 63 -3.10 8.49 7.02
C SER A 63 -4.18 9.38 6.41
N LEU A 64 -5.11 8.82 5.64
CA LEU A 64 -6.28 9.53 5.11
C LEU A 64 -7.16 10.06 6.24
N ARG A 65 -7.47 9.22 7.25
CA ARG A 65 -8.27 9.63 8.42
C ARG A 65 -7.60 10.71 9.27
N ARG A 66 -6.27 10.71 9.36
CA ARG A 66 -5.50 11.77 10.05
C ARG A 66 -5.50 13.10 9.30
N GLY A 67 -6.16 13.20 8.15
CA GLY A 67 -6.24 14.45 7.39
C GLY A 67 -4.91 14.88 6.80
N LEU A 68 -3.98 13.94 6.56
CA LEU A 68 -2.73 14.25 5.89
C LEU A 68 -3.06 14.75 4.47
N ARG A 69 -2.96 16.07 4.27
CA ARG A 69 -2.87 16.70 2.95
C ARG A 69 -1.57 16.20 2.32
N ILE A 70 -1.63 15.07 1.62
CA ILE A 70 -0.63 14.70 0.63
C ILE A 70 -0.93 15.61 -0.56
N GLY A 71 -0.47 16.86 -0.43
CA GLY A 71 -0.41 17.87 -1.47
C GLY A 71 0.88 17.72 -2.27
#